data_AF-R7QVS7-F1
#
_entry.id   AF-R7QVS7-F1
#
_cell.length_a   1.000
_cell.length_b   1.000
_cell.length_c   1.000
_cell.angle_alpha   90.00
_cell.angle_beta   90.00
_cell.angle_gamma   90.00
#
_symmetry.space_group_name_H-M   'P 1'
#
loop_
_entity.id
_entity.type
_entity.pdbx_description
1 polymer ?
#
loop_
_entity_poly.entity_id
_entity_poly.type
_entity_poly.pdbx_seq_one_letter_code
_entity_poly.pdbx_strand_id
1 'polypeptide(L)'
;MSINYDMITERMFEKGEDKSMEEYFVERAWSYMRYQVFPGEGTPILFIKDRVRALILAEANLDLSKEGATSYEITRVSEKDFMKTSYQLLLETCKKSGNTMWAATLTNWEPYAALYRFSESALRGGNPSWRQCLYRLPIKKSFIYGEKSLPDKDWEELESRGIHLEIVAGAGHSMAWENPDGVAMAIADCIKGMQ
;
A
#
# COMPACT_ATOMS: atom_id res chain seq x y z
N MET A 1 -6.36 13.82 24.56
CA MET A 1 -5.84 12.49 24.90
C MET A 1 -4.99 12.03 23.73
N SER A 2 -3.67 12.04 23.87
CA SER A 2 -2.77 11.48 22.86
C SER A 2 -2.83 9.96 22.95
N ILE A 3 -3.18 9.30 21.85
CA ILE A 3 -3.01 7.85 21.73
C ILE A 3 -1.50 7.61 21.75
N ASN A 4 -1.03 6.88 22.75
CA ASN A 4 0.36 6.46 22.84
C ASN A 4 0.55 5.25 21.91
N TYR A 5 1.10 5.50 20.72
CA TYR A 5 1.28 4.49 19.67
C TYR A 5 2.21 3.35 20.08
N ASP A 6 3.17 3.61 20.98
CA ASP A 6 4.10 2.59 21.50
C ASP A 6 3.38 1.49 22.28
N MET A 7 2.22 1.80 22.90
CA MET A 7 1.47 0.81 23.68
C MET A 7 0.65 -0.18 22.84
N ILE A 8 0.36 0.12 21.57
CA ILE A 8 -0.42 -0.78 20.70
C ILE A 8 0.50 -1.88 20.14
N THR A 9 1.73 -1.52 19.78
CA THR A 9 2.75 -2.44 19.28
C THR A 9 3.31 -3.35 20.39
N GLU A 10 3.60 -2.82 21.59
CA GLU A 10 4.25 -3.62 22.65
C GLU A 10 3.32 -4.62 23.36
N ARG A 11 2.00 -4.41 23.35
CA ARG A 11 1.05 -5.30 24.06
C ARG A 11 0.62 -6.54 23.28
N MET A 12 0.95 -6.63 21.99
CA MET A 12 0.48 -7.72 21.13
C MET A 12 1.60 -8.54 20.49
N PHE A 13 2.86 -8.10 20.59
CA PHE A 13 3.92 -8.60 19.72
C PHE A 13 5.29 -8.69 20.43
N GLU A 14 5.88 -9.88 20.43
CA GLU A 14 7.27 -10.11 20.85
C GLU A 14 8.23 -9.90 19.68
N LYS A 15 9.37 -9.24 19.92
CA LYS A 15 10.32 -8.81 18.89
C LYS A 15 11.38 -9.89 18.63
N GLY A 16 11.55 -10.29 17.37
CA GLY A 16 12.58 -11.25 16.94
C GLY A 16 14.00 -10.65 16.86
N GLU A 17 15.02 -11.51 16.79
CA GLU A 17 16.46 -11.16 16.89
C GLU A 17 17.12 -10.65 15.58
N ASP A 18 16.43 -10.68 14.42
CA ASP A 18 16.97 -10.21 13.14
C ASP A 18 16.57 -8.75 12.84
N LYS A 19 17.56 -7.87 12.69
CA LYS A 19 17.37 -6.42 12.46
C LYS A 19 16.92 -6.05 11.04
N SER A 20 16.87 -7.00 10.11
CA SER A 20 16.52 -6.77 8.69
C SER A 20 15.13 -7.28 8.31
N MET A 21 14.54 -8.12 9.16
CA MET A 21 13.25 -8.76 8.94
C MET A 21 12.52 -8.80 10.28
N GLU A 22 11.46 -8.02 10.38
CA GLU A 22 10.63 -8.03 11.57
C GLU A 22 9.54 -9.08 11.36
N GLU A 23 9.57 -10.11 12.20
CA GLU A 23 8.66 -11.25 12.17
C GLU A 23 7.71 -11.20 13.37
N TYR A 24 6.41 -11.33 13.08
CA TYR A 24 5.34 -11.28 14.07
C TYR A 24 4.48 -12.52 13.93
N PHE A 25 4.34 -13.27 15.02
CA PHE A 25 3.38 -14.37 15.06
C PHE A 25 1.97 -13.83 15.35
N VAL A 26 1.01 -14.17 14.50
CA VAL A 26 -0.40 -13.79 14.64
C VAL A 26 -1.16 -15.01 15.15
N GLU A 27 -1.31 -15.13 16.47
CA GLU A 27 -1.88 -16.31 17.13
C GLU A 27 -3.26 -16.71 16.59
N ARG A 28 -4.15 -15.73 16.36
CA ARG A 28 -5.51 -15.97 15.87
C ARG A 28 -5.58 -16.57 14.47
N ALA A 29 -4.59 -16.27 13.64
CA ALA A 29 -4.48 -16.76 12.27
C ALA A 29 -3.49 -17.92 12.14
N TRP A 30 -2.80 -18.26 13.24
CA TRP A 30 -1.75 -19.28 13.29
C TRP A 30 -0.72 -19.12 12.17
N SER A 31 -0.33 -17.86 11.92
CA SER A 31 0.49 -17.47 10.79
C SER A 31 1.56 -16.45 11.22
N TYR A 32 2.61 -16.32 10.41
CA TYR A 32 3.66 -15.33 10.61
C TYR A 32 3.45 -14.17 9.63
N MET A 33 3.32 -12.95 10.15
CA MET A 33 3.48 -11.73 9.38
C MET A 33 4.96 -11.36 9.39
N ARG A 34 5.60 -11.39 8.23
CA ARG A 34 6.97 -10.92 8.08
C ARG A 34 6.96 -9.66 7.25
N TYR A 35 7.53 -8.57 7.77
CA TYR A 35 7.79 -7.39 6.95
C TYR A 35 9.29 -7.13 6.87
N GLN A 36 9.76 -6.84 5.66
CA GLN A 36 11.13 -6.42 5.41
C GLN A 36 11.13 -4.95 5.03
N VAL A 37 11.84 -4.13 5.81
CA VAL A 37 12.13 -2.74 5.44
C VAL A 37 13.34 -2.79 4.52
N PHE A 38 13.10 -2.91 3.21
CA PHE A 38 14.19 -2.90 2.24
C PHE A 38 14.78 -1.48 2.13
N PRO A 39 16.10 -1.29 2.27
CA PRO A 39 16.72 -0.02 1.92
C PRO A 39 16.47 0.28 0.44
N GLY A 40 15.87 1.43 0.16
CA GLY A 40 15.25 1.80 -1.12
C GLY A 40 16.17 2.10 -2.29
N GLU A 41 17.35 1.47 -2.39
CA GLU A 41 18.19 1.57 -3.58
C GLU A 41 18.71 0.20 -4.03
N GLY A 42 18.36 -0.18 -5.26
CA GLY A 42 19.06 -1.23 -6.02
C GLY A 42 18.83 -2.68 -5.61
N THR A 43 18.11 -2.98 -4.53
CA THR A 43 17.82 -4.38 -4.16
C THR A 43 16.47 -4.80 -4.73
N PRO A 44 16.41 -5.61 -5.80
CA PRO A 44 15.14 -6.16 -6.24
C PRO A 44 14.57 -7.02 -5.11
N ILE A 45 13.30 -6.80 -4.77
CA ILE A 45 12.55 -7.75 -3.94
C ILE A 45 12.45 -9.03 -4.76
N LEU A 46 13.33 -9.98 -4.47
CA LEU A 46 13.32 -11.28 -5.11
C LEU A 46 12.19 -12.08 -4.48
N PHE A 47 11.01 -12.02 -5.10
CA PHE A 47 9.98 -13.01 -4.85
C PHE A 47 10.51 -14.35 -5.36
N ILE A 48 10.87 -15.23 -4.43
CA ILE A 48 11.11 -16.64 -4.76
C ILE A 48 9.76 -17.18 -5.18
N LYS A 49 9.49 -17.22 -6.49
CA LYS A 49 8.20 -17.58 -7.09
C LYS A 49 7.61 -18.87 -6.48
N ASP A 50 8.48 -19.82 -6.13
CA ASP A 50 8.09 -21.13 -5.60
C ASP A 50 7.66 -21.08 -4.12
N ARG A 51 7.75 -19.91 -3.46
CA ARG A 51 7.33 -19.67 -2.07
C ARG A 51 6.15 -18.70 -1.95
N VAL A 52 5.68 -18.13 -3.06
CA VAL A 52 4.54 -17.20 -3.06
C VAL A 52 3.32 -17.92 -3.62
N ARG A 53 2.35 -18.23 -2.76
CA ARG A 53 1.12 -18.92 -3.16
C ARG A 53 0.18 -18.01 -3.94
N ALA A 54 0.10 -16.74 -3.57
CA ALA A 54 -0.81 -15.78 -4.17
C ALA A 54 -0.39 -14.33 -3.91
N LEU A 55 -0.98 -13.42 -4.67
CA LEU A 55 -0.83 -11.98 -4.54
C LEU A 55 -2.22 -11.35 -4.30
N ILE A 56 -2.36 -10.57 -3.23
CA ILE A 56 -3.55 -9.78 -2.93
C ILE A 56 -3.14 -8.32 -2.98
N LEU A 57 -3.82 -7.55 -3.82
CA LEU A 57 -3.58 -6.11 -3.98
C LEU A 57 -4.80 -5.35 -3.47
N ALA A 58 -4.60 -4.22 -2.80
CA ALA A 58 -5.68 -3.34 -2.38
C ALA A 58 -5.49 -1.98 -3.06
N GLU A 59 -6.36 -1.65 -4.02
CA GLU A 59 -6.30 -0.44 -4.85
C GLU A 59 -4.88 -0.06 -5.31
N ALA A 60 -4.10 -1.05 -5.72
CA ALA A 60 -2.73 -0.84 -6.16
C ALA A 60 -2.68 -0.16 -7.54
N ASN A 61 -1.70 0.73 -7.73
CA ASN A 61 -1.43 1.30 -9.05
C ASN A 61 -0.98 0.21 -10.04
N LEU A 62 -1.72 0.04 -11.12
CA LEU A 62 -1.40 -0.92 -12.19
C LEU A 62 -0.56 -0.29 -13.30
N ASP A 63 -0.68 1.02 -13.48
CA ASP A 63 0.03 1.80 -14.49
C ASP A 63 0.68 3.04 -13.87
N LEU A 64 1.47 3.74 -14.68
CA LEU A 64 2.08 5.00 -14.30
C LEU A 64 1.05 6.05 -13.88
N SER A 65 1.45 6.89 -12.93
CA SER A 65 0.63 8.01 -12.44
C SER A 65 0.42 9.05 -13.54
N LYS A 66 -0.81 9.56 -13.64
CA LYS A 66 -1.20 10.59 -14.61
C LYS A 66 -1.66 11.85 -13.87
N GLU A 67 -1.86 12.92 -14.63
CA GLU A 67 -2.43 14.17 -14.13
C GLU A 67 -3.67 13.93 -13.25
N GLY A 68 -3.74 14.64 -12.11
CA GLY A 68 -4.77 14.45 -11.09
C GLY A 68 -4.44 13.43 -10.00
N ALA A 69 -3.44 12.56 -10.19
CA ALA A 69 -2.94 11.69 -9.11
C ALA A 69 -2.03 12.47 -8.14
N THR A 70 -2.10 12.17 -6.84
CA THR A 70 -1.25 12.82 -5.82
C THR A 70 0.25 12.71 -6.14
N SER A 71 0.69 11.54 -6.60
CA SER A 71 2.07 11.29 -7.04
C SER A 71 2.47 12.16 -8.24
N TYR A 72 1.55 12.39 -9.18
CA TYR A 72 1.81 13.29 -10.31
C TYR A 72 1.97 14.73 -9.80
N GLU A 73 1.06 15.21 -8.95
CA GLU A 73 1.13 16.58 -8.45
C GLU A 73 2.40 16.87 -7.61
N ILE A 74 2.85 15.90 -6.81
CA ILE A 74 4.09 16.00 -6.03
C ILE A 74 5.32 16.22 -6.91
N THR A 75 5.36 15.59 -8.08
CA THR A 75 6.51 15.62 -9.00
C THR A 75 6.53 16.82 -9.95
N ARG A 76 5.55 17.72 -9.85
CA ARG A 76 5.52 18.97 -10.63
C ARG A 76 6.55 20.00 -10.19
N VAL A 77 7.18 19.79 -9.03
CA VAL A 77 8.30 20.58 -8.53
C VAL A 77 9.56 19.71 -8.46
N SER A 78 10.74 20.34 -8.36
CA SER A 78 11.97 19.57 -8.13
C SER A 78 11.97 18.91 -6.74
N GLU A 79 12.71 17.81 -6.57
CA GLU A 79 12.90 17.16 -5.24
C GLU A 79 13.37 18.17 -4.19
N LYS A 80 14.30 19.05 -4.59
CA LYS A 80 14.85 20.11 -3.74
C LYS A 80 13.78 21.10 -3.27
N ASP A 81 12.92 21.57 -4.17
CA ASP A 81 11.84 22.51 -3.84
C ASP A 81 10.73 21.80 -3.05
N PHE A 82 10.48 20.53 -3.33
CA PHE A 82 9.56 19.72 -2.56
C PHE A 82 9.98 19.62 -1.10
N MET A 83 11.24 19.25 -0.85
CA MET A 83 11.80 19.16 0.50
C MET A 83 11.83 20.50 1.23
N LYS A 84 12.14 21.59 0.52
CA LYS A 84 12.27 22.92 1.14
C LYS A 84 10.93 23.56 1.49
N THR A 85 9.92 23.40 0.62
CA THR A 85 8.67 24.16 0.72
C THR A 85 7.41 23.33 0.54
N SER A 86 7.35 22.46 -0.48
CA SER A 86 6.07 21.84 -0.84
C SER A 86 5.63 20.75 0.12
N TYR A 87 6.57 20.08 0.81
CA TYR A 87 6.26 19.06 1.82
C TYR A 87 5.47 19.65 2.99
N GLN A 88 5.96 20.77 3.54
CA GLN A 88 5.29 21.46 4.64
C GLN A 88 3.93 22.02 4.21
N LEU A 89 3.85 22.55 2.98
CA LEU A 89 2.57 23.00 2.43
C LEU A 89 1.56 21.85 2.31
N LEU A 90 1.99 20.68 1.83
CA LEU A 90 1.16 19.48 1.74
C LEU A 90 0.66 19.06 3.12
N LEU A 91 1.55 18.97 4.12
CA LEU A 91 1.21 18.61 5.50
C LEU A 91 0.18 19.59 6.09
N GLU A 92 0.39 20.90 5.96
CA GLU A 92 -0.54 21.91 6.46
C GLU A 92 -1.88 21.87 5.74
N THR A 93 -1.88 21.55 4.44
CA THR A 93 -3.12 21.36 3.67
C THR A 93 -3.90 20.16 4.18
N CYS A 94 -3.23 19.02 4.45
CA CYS A 94 -3.87 17.83 5.01
C CYS A 94 -4.47 18.10 6.40
N LYS A 95 -3.76 18.84 7.27
CA LYS A 95 -4.29 19.24 8.58
C LYS A 95 -5.54 20.12 8.45
N LYS A 96 -5.52 21.11 7.55
CA LYS A 96 -6.63 22.04 7.33
C LYS A 96 -7.87 21.38 6.72
N SER A 97 -7.68 20.43 5.81
CA SER A 97 -8.79 19.72 5.16
C SER A 97 -9.40 18.61 6.02
N GLY A 98 -8.82 18.33 7.20
CA GLY A 98 -9.26 17.22 8.05
C GLY A 98 -8.82 15.84 7.55
N ASN A 99 -7.90 15.77 6.57
CA ASN A 99 -7.29 14.52 6.12
C ASN A 99 -6.23 14.05 7.14
N THR A 100 -6.73 13.61 8.28
CA THR A 100 -5.95 13.26 9.47
C THR A 100 -5.03 12.07 9.22
N MET A 101 -5.43 11.11 8.39
CA MET A 101 -4.59 9.98 8.00
C MET A 101 -3.34 10.47 7.27
N TRP A 102 -3.50 11.25 6.19
CA TRP A 102 -2.33 11.76 5.46
C TRP A 102 -1.48 12.69 6.32
N ALA A 103 -2.11 13.55 7.14
CA ALA A 103 -1.37 14.40 8.07
C ALA A 103 -0.52 13.58 9.05
N ALA A 104 -1.08 12.51 9.62
CA ALA A 104 -0.35 11.61 10.51
C ALA A 104 0.77 10.87 9.79
N THR A 105 0.49 10.30 8.61
CA THR A 105 1.48 9.61 7.78
C THR A 105 2.65 10.53 7.44
N LEU A 106 2.37 11.72 6.89
CA LEU A 106 3.40 12.71 6.56
C LEU A 106 4.17 13.16 7.81
N THR A 107 3.51 13.39 8.95
CA THR A 107 4.24 13.80 10.18
C THR A 107 5.26 12.75 10.63
N ASN A 108 5.02 11.46 10.36
CA ASN A 108 5.90 10.37 10.76
C ASN A 108 6.83 9.89 9.63
N TRP A 109 6.72 10.46 8.43
CA TRP A 109 7.46 9.97 7.27
C TRP A 109 8.86 10.57 7.22
N GLU A 110 9.86 9.79 7.62
CA GLU A 110 11.28 10.10 7.39
C GLU A 110 11.91 9.07 6.45
N PRO A 111 12.73 9.48 5.46
CA PRO A 111 13.08 10.86 5.09
C PRO A 111 12.02 11.53 4.20
N TYR A 112 11.81 12.85 4.29
CA TYR A 112 10.84 13.58 3.43
C TYR A 112 11.05 13.36 1.92
N ALA A 113 12.29 13.12 1.50
CA ALA A 113 12.64 12.76 0.12
C ALA A 113 11.97 11.46 -0.35
N ALA A 114 11.64 10.53 0.56
CA ALA A 114 11.04 9.24 0.21
C ALA A 114 9.68 9.40 -0.47
N LEU A 115 8.83 10.32 -0.01
CA LEU A 115 7.54 10.57 -0.66
C LEU A 115 7.73 11.11 -2.08
N TYR A 116 8.70 12.01 -2.29
CA TYR A 116 9.02 12.53 -3.63
C TYR A 116 9.49 11.41 -4.55
N ARG A 117 10.50 10.63 -4.12
CA ARG A 117 11.06 9.54 -4.92
C ARG A 117 10.06 8.43 -5.19
N PHE A 118 9.18 8.12 -4.23
CA PHE A 118 8.05 7.22 -4.43
C PHE A 118 7.11 7.75 -5.52
N SER A 119 6.77 9.04 -5.44
CA SER A 119 5.92 9.70 -6.43
C SER A 119 6.56 9.76 -7.81
N GLU A 120 7.86 10.00 -7.90
CA GLU A 120 8.64 9.97 -9.13
C GLU A 120 8.68 8.56 -9.73
N SER A 121 8.87 7.54 -8.91
CA SER A 121 8.78 6.15 -9.36
C SER A 121 7.38 5.82 -9.88
N ALA A 122 6.33 6.32 -9.22
CA ALA A 122 4.95 6.16 -9.66
C ALA A 122 4.68 6.87 -11.01
N LEU A 123 5.26 8.05 -11.23
CA LEU A 123 5.20 8.79 -12.49
C LEU A 123 5.94 8.07 -13.62
N ARG A 124 7.14 7.57 -13.34
CA ARG A 124 7.97 6.84 -14.32
C ARG A 124 7.32 5.54 -14.77
N GLY A 125 6.62 4.86 -13.85
CA GLY A 125 6.01 3.57 -14.10
C GLY A 125 7.03 2.43 -14.21
N GLY A 126 6.51 1.22 -14.40
CA GLY A 126 7.30 0.02 -14.69
C GLY A 126 7.53 -0.20 -16.18
N ASN A 127 8.65 -0.85 -16.54
CA ASN A 127 8.90 -1.42 -17.86
C ASN A 127 9.43 -2.86 -17.73
N PRO A 128 8.61 -3.91 -17.97
CA PRO A 128 7.21 -3.87 -18.38
C PRO A 128 6.29 -3.24 -17.31
N SER A 129 5.08 -2.80 -17.70
CA SER A 129 4.17 -2.14 -16.74
C SER A 129 3.77 -3.08 -15.61
N TRP A 130 3.40 -2.54 -14.44
CA TRP A 130 2.98 -3.37 -13.31
C TRP A 130 1.75 -4.22 -13.65
N ARG A 131 0.83 -3.69 -14.47
CA ARG A 131 -0.29 -4.44 -15.05
C ARG A 131 0.19 -5.66 -15.87
N GLN A 132 1.18 -5.47 -16.75
CA GLN A 132 1.76 -6.57 -17.52
C GLN A 132 2.46 -7.59 -16.62
N CYS A 133 3.17 -7.13 -15.59
CA CYS A 133 3.78 -8.01 -14.59
C CYS A 133 2.69 -8.82 -13.86
N LEU A 134 1.64 -8.18 -13.37
CA LEU A 134 0.51 -8.80 -12.69
C LEU A 134 -0.11 -9.90 -13.56
N TYR A 135 -0.37 -9.62 -14.84
CA TYR A 135 -0.96 -10.61 -15.73
C TYR A 135 -0.04 -11.80 -16.00
N ARG A 136 1.28 -11.58 -16.12
CA ARG A 136 2.26 -12.64 -16.38
C ARG A 136 2.59 -13.52 -15.19
N LEU A 137 2.38 -13.03 -13.96
CA LEU A 137 2.69 -13.80 -12.75
C LEU A 137 1.91 -15.13 -12.73
N PRO A 138 2.56 -16.30 -12.61
CA PRO A 138 1.88 -17.60 -12.66
C PRO A 138 1.35 -18.03 -11.27
N ILE A 139 0.77 -17.09 -10.52
CA ILE A 139 0.20 -17.32 -9.19
C ILE A 139 -1.25 -16.83 -9.16
N LYS A 140 -2.01 -17.23 -8.14
CA LYS A 140 -3.35 -16.68 -7.93
C LYS A 140 -3.26 -15.20 -7.55
N LYS A 141 -4.21 -14.39 -8.04
CA LYS A 141 -4.22 -12.94 -7.85
C LYS A 141 -5.60 -12.50 -7.43
N SER A 142 -5.65 -11.59 -6.47
CA SER A 142 -6.86 -10.89 -6.10
C SER A 142 -6.64 -9.39 -6.01
N PHE A 143 -7.71 -8.64 -6.19
CA PHE A 143 -7.70 -7.19 -6.11
C PHE A 143 -8.89 -6.72 -5.26
N ILE A 144 -8.61 -5.90 -4.25
CA ILE A 144 -9.57 -5.39 -3.29
C ILE A 144 -9.84 -3.91 -3.60
N TYR A 145 -11.11 -3.55 -3.66
CA TYR A 145 -11.59 -2.18 -3.80
C TYR A 145 -12.31 -1.72 -2.53
N GLY A 146 -12.22 -0.45 -2.19
CA GLY A 146 -13.17 0.20 -1.30
C GLY A 146 -14.45 0.51 -2.06
N GLU A 147 -15.62 0.28 -1.45
CA GLU A 147 -16.92 0.58 -2.05
C GLU A 147 -17.04 2.04 -2.55
N LYS A 148 -16.47 3.01 -1.80
CA LYS A 148 -16.48 4.44 -2.14
C LYS A 148 -15.54 4.81 -3.28
N SER A 149 -14.64 3.92 -3.68
CA SER A 149 -13.74 4.10 -4.81
C SER A 149 -14.35 3.62 -6.13
N LEU A 150 -15.51 2.96 -6.08
CA LEU A 150 -16.22 2.48 -7.26
C LEU A 150 -17.20 3.53 -7.81
N PRO A 151 -17.48 3.51 -9.13
CA PRO A 151 -16.92 2.61 -10.15
C PRO A 151 -15.45 2.93 -10.49
N ASP A 152 -14.66 1.89 -10.76
CA ASP A 152 -13.29 2.00 -11.26
C ASP A 152 -13.18 1.45 -12.69
N LYS A 153 -12.41 2.13 -13.54
CA LYS A 153 -12.19 1.77 -14.95
C LYS A 153 -11.54 0.39 -15.14
N ASP A 154 -10.80 -0.09 -14.15
CA ASP A 154 -10.02 -1.32 -14.22
C ASP A 154 -10.84 -2.55 -13.78
N TRP A 155 -12.02 -2.36 -13.20
CA TRP A 155 -12.87 -3.43 -12.69
C TRP A 155 -13.14 -4.52 -13.74
N GLU A 156 -13.74 -4.14 -14.87
CA GLU A 156 -14.13 -5.09 -15.94
C GLU A 156 -12.90 -5.78 -16.57
N GLU A 157 -11.80 -5.05 -16.73
CA GLU A 157 -10.57 -5.61 -17.31
C GLU A 157 -9.98 -6.68 -16.38
N LEU A 158 -9.86 -6.38 -15.08
CA LEU A 158 -9.31 -7.32 -14.09
C LEU A 158 -10.18 -8.57 -13.97
N GLU A 159 -11.51 -8.40 -13.92
CA GLU A 159 -12.46 -9.51 -13.90
C GLU A 159 -12.32 -10.39 -15.14
N SER A 160 -12.24 -9.79 -16.34
CA SER A 160 -12.05 -10.53 -17.60
C SER A 160 -10.74 -11.32 -17.67
N ARG A 161 -9.73 -10.92 -16.88
CA ARG A 161 -8.43 -11.60 -16.75
C ARG A 161 -8.43 -12.69 -15.68
N GLY A 162 -9.57 -12.97 -15.06
CA GLY A 162 -9.73 -13.98 -14.02
C GLY A 162 -9.07 -13.60 -12.70
N ILE A 163 -8.90 -12.30 -12.43
CA ILE A 163 -8.45 -11.80 -11.14
C ILE A 163 -9.66 -11.73 -10.22
N HIS A 164 -9.55 -12.34 -9.04
CA HIS A 164 -10.64 -12.36 -8.05
C HIS A 164 -10.79 -10.98 -7.42
N LEU A 165 -12.01 -10.43 -7.42
CA LEU A 165 -12.28 -9.08 -6.93
C LEU A 165 -13.06 -9.15 -5.60
N GLU A 166 -12.66 -8.31 -4.65
CA GLU A 166 -13.35 -8.13 -3.37
C GLU A 166 -13.65 -6.66 -3.12
N ILE A 167 -14.70 -6.39 -2.35
CA ILE A 167 -15.13 -5.03 -1.98
C ILE A 167 -15.17 -4.88 -0.47
N VAL A 168 -14.54 -3.83 0.04
CA VAL A 168 -14.65 -3.40 1.44
C VAL A 168 -15.77 -2.36 1.56
N ALA A 169 -16.88 -2.77 2.17
CA ALA A 169 -18.04 -1.91 2.38
C ALA A 169 -17.69 -0.65 3.20
N GLY A 170 -18.26 0.49 2.81
CA GLY A 170 -18.12 1.77 3.50
C GLY A 170 -16.71 2.37 3.49
N ALA A 171 -15.75 1.80 2.77
CA ALA A 171 -14.37 2.27 2.68
C ALA A 171 -14.04 2.87 1.31
N GLY A 172 -13.08 3.78 1.24
CA GLY A 172 -12.41 4.18 0.01
C GLY A 172 -10.96 3.67 -0.01
N HIS A 173 -10.07 4.44 -0.64
CA HIS A 173 -8.65 4.08 -0.80
C HIS A 173 -7.93 3.74 0.52
N SER A 174 -8.31 4.40 1.62
CA SER A 174 -7.68 4.20 2.93
C SER A 174 -8.39 3.11 3.73
N MET A 175 -8.78 2.02 3.08
CA MET A 175 -9.64 0.98 3.64
C MET A 175 -9.13 0.36 4.94
N ALA A 176 -7.82 0.21 5.12
CA ALA A 176 -7.25 -0.32 6.36
C ALA A 176 -7.46 0.63 7.56
N TRP A 177 -7.61 1.94 7.30
CA TRP A 177 -7.94 2.94 8.30
C TRP A 177 -9.45 3.08 8.49
N GLU A 178 -10.21 3.05 7.40
CA GLU A 178 -11.67 3.28 7.42
C GLU A 178 -12.46 2.07 7.90
N ASN A 179 -12.06 0.86 7.52
CA ASN A 179 -12.73 -0.40 7.85
C ASN A 179 -11.71 -1.57 7.93
N PRO A 180 -10.87 -1.64 8.98
CA PRO A 180 -9.85 -2.68 9.12
C PRO A 180 -10.44 -4.09 9.16
N ASP A 181 -11.61 -4.29 9.79
CA ASP A 181 -12.29 -5.58 9.85
C ASP A 181 -12.75 -6.03 8.47
N GLY A 182 -13.32 -5.12 7.68
CA GLY A 182 -13.72 -5.39 6.29
C GLY A 182 -12.54 -5.74 5.40
N VAL A 183 -11.38 -5.10 5.58
CA VAL A 183 -10.14 -5.48 4.88
C VAL A 183 -9.70 -6.90 5.27
N ALA A 184 -9.72 -7.23 6.56
CA ALA A 184 -9.35 -8.57 7.02
C ALA A 184 -10.28 -9.65 6.45
N MET A 185 -11.58 -9.37 6.38
CA MET A 185 -12.57 -10.26 5.75
C MET A 185 -12.30 -10.43 4.25
N ALA A 186 -12.11 -9.33 3.51
CA ALA A 186 -11.81 -9.36 2.08
C ALA A 186 -10.53 -10.15 1.78
N ILE A 187 -9.48 -10.00 2.60
CA ILE A 187 -8.27 -10.81 2.51
C ILE A 187 -8.58 -12.30 2.75
N ALA A 188 -9.38 -12.62 3.77
CA ALA A 188 -9.75 -14.00 4.07
C ALA A 188 -10.53 -14.64 2.91
N ASP A 189 -11.44 -13.90 2.28
CA ASP A 189 -12.24 -14.38 1.15
C ASP A 189 -11.42 -14.51 -0.12
N CYS A 190 -10.47 -13.60 -0.35
CA CYS A 190 -9.43 -13.78 -1.37
C CYS A 190 -8.68 -15.10 -1.16
N ILE A 191 -8.22 -15.40 0.06
CA ILE A 191 -7.48 -16.64 0.37
C ILE A 191 -8.35 -17.88 0.15
N LYS A 192 -9.65 -17.84 0.49
CA LYS A 192 -10.58 -18.96 0.24
C LYS A 192 -10.78 -19.20 -1.25
N GLY A 193 -10.93 -18.14 -2.04
CA GLY A 193 -11.06 -18.22 -3.51
C GLY A 193 -9.80 -18.75 -4.23
N MET A 194 -8.69 -18.91 -3.52
CA MET A 194 -7.42 -19.43 -4.03
C MET A 194 -7.19 -20.91 -3.74
N GLN A 195 -8.08 -21.57 -2.99
CA GLN A 195 -8.05 -23.02 -2.76
C GLN A 195 -8.56 -23.78 -3.97
#